data_AF-A0A1C7DS54-F1
#
_entry.id   AF-A0A1C7DS54-F1
#
_cell.length_a   1.000
_cell.length_b   1.000
_cell.length_c   1.000
_cell.angle_alpha   90.00
_cell.angle_beta   90.00
_cell.angle_gamma   90.00
#
_symmetry.space_group_name_H-M   'P 1'
#
loop_
_entity.id
_entity.type
_entity.pdbx_description
1 polymer ?
#
loop_
_entity_poly.entity_id
_entity_poly.type
_entity_poly.pdbx_seq_one_letter_code
_entity_poly.pdbx_strand_id
1 'polypeptide(L)'
;MKEFIGKLLNGVSIGIVVALIPNALLGEILKLLIPYFPSLQHLFDITVFTMSLLPVMIGVMVGVSFKLSSIQTASVGIAAMVGSGVVQKTAEGVMTLNGIGIVLNITITAALTVLFVQLLGNKLKAYEILLMPTLSILIPGMVGYLLLPFMRQSTGLIGSIVSHITALQPILMGSLIAMIFCIIILLPISTVGVATVIMLSGIGAGAANLGIVAAGIGLAISSYKANTLGTALAHVLGSPKIQMKNFLMKPQIATPMLITAGVLGALAGMLNIQGTPYSAGFGLSGLVGPLNYMNLAEGGWNGRNIAVMLSTFLVIPVLLNMGLLYIFTRKLKIIKAIDYKLDFE
;
A
#
# COMPACT_ATOMS: atom_id res chain seq x y z
N MET A 1 19.32 -7.57 14.59
CA MET A 1 17.91 -7.83 14.18
C MET A 1 17.13 -6.53 13.94
N LYS A 2 16.99 -5.62 14.93
CA LYS A 2 16.27 -4.34 14.74
C LYS A 2 16.81 -3.49 13.58
N GLU A 3 18.13 -3.37 13.46
CA GLU A 3 18.75 -2.62 12.36
C GLU A 3 18.47 -3.24 10.98
N PHE A 4 18.58 -4.57 10.88
CA PHE A 4 18.27 -5.32 9.65
C PHE A 4 16.82 -5.08 9.22
N ILE A 5 15.86 -5.27 10.14
CA ILE A 5 14.44 -5.04 9.87
C ILE A 5 14.20 -3.57 9.49
N GLY A 6 14.86 -2.63 10.20
CA GLY A 6 14.78 -1.21 9.90
C GLY A 6 15.22 -0.87 8.48
N LYS A 7 16.37 -1.38 8.03
CA LYS A 7 16.90 -1.19 6.66
C LYS A 7 16.00 -1.85 5.61
N LEU A 8 15.56 -3.08 5.86
CA LEU A 8 14.64 -3.81 4.99
C LEU A 8 13.34 -3.03 4.77
N LEU A 9 12.66 -2.64 5.86
CA LEU A 9 11.39 -1.91 5.78
C LEU A 9 11.56 -0.52 5.17
N ASN A 10 12.72 0.11 5.34
CA ASN A 10 13.06 1.36 4.66
C ASN A 10 13.05 1.16 3.15
N GLY A 11 13.87 0.23 2.65
CA GLY A 11 13.96 -0.06 1.22
C GLY A 11 12.62 -0.47 0.61
N VAL A 12 11.82 -1.28 1.32
CA VAL A 12 10.45 -1.63 0.89
C VAL A 12 9.57 -0.38 0.76
N SER A 13 9.61 0.52 1.74
CA SER A 13 8.81 1.75 1.72
C SER A 13 9.19 2.65 0.54
N ILE A 14 10.48 2.82 0.25
CA ILE A 14 10.96 3.60 -0.91
C ILE A 14 10.53 2.94 -2.22
N GLY A 15 10.69 1.62 -2.35
CA GLY A 15 10.27 0.89 -3.56
C GLY A 15 8.78 1.04 -3.85
N ILE A 16 7.94 1.06 -2.81
CA ILE A 16 6.49 1.29 -2.92
C ILE A 16 6.19 2.71 -3.43
N VAL A 17 6.85 3.73 -2.89
CA VAL A 17 6.70 5.12 -3.35
C VAL A 17 6.98 5.23 -4.84
N VAL A 18 8.15 4.74 -5.27
CA VAL A 18 8.63 4.90 -6.64
C VAL A 18 7.71 4.19 -7.63
N ALA A 19 7.25 2.98 -7.33
CA ALA A 19 6.45 2.20 -8.27
C ALA A 19 4.96 2.60 -8.33
N LEU A 20 4.38 3.08 -7.23
CA LEU A 20 2.93 3.33 -7.16
C LEU A 20 2.52 4.78 -7.42
N ILE A 21 3.37 5.76 -7.12
CA ILE A 21 3.04 7.18 -7.27
C ILE A 21 2.62 7.57 -8.70
N PRO A 22 3.28 7.10 -9.78
CA PRO A 22 2.89 7.51 -11.14
C PRO A 22 1.44 7.17 -11.47
N ASN A 23 1.00 5.93 -11.19
CA ASN A 23 -0.38 5.53 -11.41
C ASN A 23 -1.33 6.20 -10.42
N ALA A 24 -0.92 6.41 -9.17
CA ALA A 24 -1.74 7.15 -8.24
C ALA A 24 -2.00 8.57 -8.79
N LEU A 25 -0.99 9.35 -9.13
CA LEU A 25 -1.19 10.74 -9.57
C LEU A 25 -1.97 10.87 -10.89
N LEU A 26 -1.77 9.95 -11.83
CA LEU A 26 -2.30 10.08 -13.18
C LEU A 26 -3.49 9.17 -13.48
N GLY A 27 -3.61 8.02 -12.83
CA GLY A 27 -4.46 6.91 -13.25
C GLY A 27 -5.92 7.29 -13.41
N GLU A 28 -6.54 7.86 -12.37
CA GLU A 28 -7.95 8.26 -12.44
C GLU A 28 -8.18 9.49 -13.31
N ILE A 29 -7.24 10.44 -13.33
CA ILE A 29 -7.30 11.61 -14.22
C ILE A 29 -7.33 11.14 -15.68
N LEU A 30 -6.46 10.19 -16.04
CA LEU A 30 -6.42 9.62 -17.38
C LEU A 30 -7.73 8.88 -17.71
N LYS A 31 -8.27 8.07 -16.79
CA LYS A 31 -9.58 7.40 -17.00
C LYS A 31 -10.71 8.38 -17.32
N LEU A 32 -10.72 9.55 -16.69
CA LEU A 32 -11.71 10.59 -16.96
C LEU A 32 -11.53 11.26 -18.34
N LEU A 33 -10.29 11.35 -18.83
CA LEU A 33 -9.95 12.03 -20.09
C LEU A 33 -9.96 11.10 -21.32
N ILE A 34 -9.72 9.80 -21.16
CA ILE A 34 -9.65 8.80 -22.24
C ILE A 34 -10.88 8.81 -23.15
N PRO A 35 -12.14 8.93 -22.65
CA PRO A 35 -13.31 9.01 -23.53
C PRO A 35 -13.27 10.19 -24.52
N TYR A 36 -12.57 11.27 -24.18
CA TYR A 36 -12.41 12.45 -25.04
C TYR A 36 -11.12 12.41 -25.87
N PHE A 37 -10.08 11.74 -25.37
CA PHE A 37 -8.78 11.59 -26.02
C PHE A 37 -8.28 10.14 -25.92
N PRO A 38 -8.73 9.23 -26.82
CA PRO A 38 -8.42 7.80 -26.73
C PRO A 38 -6.92 7.45 -26.75
N SER A 39 -6.08 8.31 -27.35
CA SER A 39 -4.61 8.14 -27.36
C SER A 39 -3.98 8.14 -25.97
N LEU A 40 -4.65 8.68 -24.95
CA LEU A 40 -4.20 8.66 -23.56
C LEU A 40 -4.25 7.25 -22.94
N GLN A 41 -4.89 6.27 -23.58
CA GLN A 41 -4.90 4.88 -23.12
C GLN A 41 -3.49 4.33 -22.97
N HIS A 42 -2.59 4.59 -23.93
CA HIS A 42 -1.21 4.12 -23.85
C HIS A 42 -0.47 4.67 -22.63
N LEU A 43 -0.73 5.92 -22.27
CA LEU A 43 -0.15 6.53 -21.07
C LEU A 43 -0.69 5.85 -19.79
N PHE A 44 -2.00 5.58 -19.74
CA PHE A 44 -2.61 4.85 -18.63
C PHE A 44 -2.00 3.45 -18.50
N ASP A 45 -1.88 2.71 -19.59
CA ASP A 45 -1.32 1.35 -19.61
C ASP A 45 0.15 1.34 -19.12
N ILE A 46 0.96 2.34 -19.48
CA ILE A 46 2.33 2.49 -18.98
C ILE A 46 2.34 2.69 -17.46
N THR A 47 1.43 3.48 -16.91
CA THR A 47 1.34 3.66 -15.44
C THR A 47 0.95 2.36 -14.73
N VAL A 48 0.04 1.57 -15.30
CA VAL A 48 -0.36 0.26 -14.75
C VAL A 48 0.80 -0.74 -14.85
N PHE A 49 1.50 -0.77 -15.98
CA PHE A 49 2.71 -1.57 -16.15
C PHE A 49 3.78 -1.23 -15.10
N THR A 50 3.99 0.06 -14.82
CA THR A 50 4.97 0.51 -13.81
C THR A 50 4.65 -0.04 -12.42
N MET A 51 3.37 -0.16 -12.06
CA MET A 51 2.96 -0.78 -10.78
C MET A 51 3.38 -2.25 -10.70
N SER A 52 3.38 -2.98 -11.81
CA SER A 52 3.85 -4.38 -11.88
C SER A 52 5.36 -4.51 -11.66
N LEU A 53 6.13 -3.43 -11.78
CA LEU A 53 7.55 -3.38 -11.46
C LEU A 53 7.84 -3.14 -9.97
N LEU A 54 6.80 -2.98 -9.14
CA LEU A 54 6.91 -2.82 -7.69
C LEU A 54 7.89 -3.81 -7.04
N PRO A 55 7.87 -5.13 -7.34
CA PRO A 55 8.76 -6.08 -6.69
C PRO A 55 10.23 -5.80 -6.97
N VAL A 56 10.56 -5.45 -8.22
CA VAL A 56 11.92 -5.10 -8.62
C VAL A 56 12.36 -3.84 -7.90
N MET A 57 11.51 -2.81 -7.86
CA MET A 57 11.81 -1.56 -7.15
C MET A 57 12.03 -1.78 -5.65
N ILE A 58 11.20 -2.61 -5.01
CA ILE A 58 11.43 -3.01 -3.61
C ILE A 58 12.78 -3.69 -3.46
N GLY A 59 13.09 -4.71 -4.28
CA GLY A 59 14.35 -5.44 -4.15
C GLY A 59 15.58 -4.57 -4.37
N VAL A 60 15.56 -3.68 -5.36
CA VAL A 60 16.64 -2.73 -5.65
C VAL A 60 16.81 -1.75 -4.48
N MET A 61 15.72 -1.14 -3.98
CA MET A 61 15.80 -0.18 -2.86
C MET A 61 16.21 -0.84 -1.54
N VAL A 62 15.84 -2.11 -1.33
CA VAL A 62 16.37 -2.92 -0.24
C VAL A 62 17.88 -3.13 -0.41
N GLY A 63 18.36 -3.52 -1.59
CA GLY A 63 19.80 -3.68 -1.86
C GLY A 63 20.59 -2.39 -1.59
N VAL A 64 20.08 -1.24 -2.03
CA VAL A 64 20.65 0.09 -1.73
C VAL A 64 20.68 0.37 -0.23
N SER A 65 19.60 0.07 0.50
CA SER A 65 19.52 0.27 1.96
C SER A 65 20.55 -0.57 2.74
N PHE A 66 20.98 -1.69 2.17
CA PHE A 66 22.03 -2.55 2.70
C PHE A 66 23.42 -2.24 2.13
N LYS A 67 23.57 -1.21 1.29
CA LYS A 67 24.82 -0.79 0.63
C LYS A 67 25.49 -1.93 -0.15
N LEU A 68 24.68 -2.75 -0.82
CA LEU A 68 25.17 -3.84 -1.66
C LEU A 68 25.79 -3.30 -2.96
N SER A 69 26.61 -4.12 -3.63
CA SER A 69 27.15 -3.77 -4.95
C SER A 69 26.01 -3.63 -5.99
N SER A 70 26.29 -2.99 -7.13
CA SER A 70 25.27 -2.83 -8.19
C SER A 70 24.71 -4.17 -8.68
N ILE A 71 25.57 -5.18 -8.82
CA ILE A 71 25.18 -6.54 -9.27
C ILE A 71 24.34 -7.24 -8.20
N GLN A 72 24.75 -7.15 -6.94
CA GLN A 72 24.00 -7.69 -5.81
C GLN A 72 22.63 -7.04 -5.68
N THR A 73 22.58 -5.71 -5.79
CA THR A 73 21.34 -4.93 -5.72
C THR A 73 20.37 -5.32 -6.84
N ALA A 74 20.85 -5.43 -8.08
CA ALA A 74 20.05 -5.93 -9.19
C ALA A 74 19.56 -7.37 -8.96
N SER A 75 20.41 -8.21 -8.34
CA SER A 75 20.10 -9.60 -7.99
C SER A 75 18.99 -9.71 -6.94
N VAL A 76 18.95 -8.82 -5.95
CA VAL A 76 17.83 -8.70 -5.00
C VAL A 76 16.55 -8.28 -5.73
N GLY A 77 16.64 -7.34 -6.67
CA GLY A 77 15.52 -6.89 -7.52
C GLY A 77 14.88 -8.02 -8.31
N ILE A 78 15.67 -8.79 -9.07
CA ILE A 78 15.15 -9.90 -9.87
C ILE A 78 14.62 -11.05 -9.01
N ALA A 79 15.28 -11.37 -7.88
CA ALA A 79 14.79 -12.40 -6.96
C ALA A 79 13.44 -12.00 -6.33
N ALA A 80 13.30 -10.74 -5.93
CA ALA A 80 12.04 -10.19 -5.41
C ALA A 80 10.90 -10.29 -6.45
N MET A 81 11.20 -10.10 -7.74
CA MET A 81 10.23 -10.30 -8.82
C MET A 81 9.76 -11.75 -8.94
N VAL A 82 10.69 -12.72 -8.85
CA VAL A 82 10.36 -14.14 -8.92
C VAL A 82 9.42 -14.55 -7.78
N GLY A 83 9.70 -14.09 -6.55
CA GLY A 83 8.84 -14.34 -5.39
C GLY A 83 7.56 -13.50 -5.32
N SER A 84 7.32 -12.59 -6.26
CA SER A 84 6.25 -11.59 -6.09
C SER A 84 4.82 -12.09 -6.35
N GLY A 85 4.68 -13.04 -7.27
CA GLY A 85 3.39 -13.43 -7.84
C GLY A 85 2.80 -12.48 -8.88
N VAL A 86 3.55 -11.46 -9.33
CA VAL A 86 3.18 -10.58 -10.45
C VAL A 86 3.27 -11.31 -11.78
N VAL A 87 4.33 -12.09 -11.98
CA VAL A 87 4.51 -12.91 -13.18
C VAL A 87 3.58 -14.11 -13.08
N GLN A 88 2.62 -14.20 -13.99
CA GLN A 88 1.67 -15.31 -14.06
C GLN A 88 1.71 -15.95 -15.43
N LYS A 89 1.71 -17.27 -15.46
CA LYS A 89 1.64 -18.05 -16.68
C LYS A 89 0.17 -18.34 -17.00
N THR A 90 -0.30 -17.92 -18.16
CA THR A 90 -1.65 -18.23 -18.64
C THR A 90 -1.77 -19.71 -19.00
N ALA A 91 -2.99 -20.21 -19.18
CA ALA A 91 -3.25 -21.59 -19.61
C ALA A 91 -2.57 -21.94 -20.95
N GLU A 92 -2.40 -20.93 -21.82
CA GLU A 92 -1.73 -21.02 -23.12
C GLU A 92 -0.19 -20.94 -23.03
N GLY A 93 0.35 -20.79 -21.82
CA GLY A 93 1.78 -20.73 -21.55
C GLY A 93 2.41 -19.34 -21.72
N VAL A 94 1.62 -18.31 -22.00
CA VAL A 94 2.08 -16.92 -22.10
C VAL A 94 2.38 -16.36 -20.72
N MET A 95 3.52 -15.69 -20.57
CA MET A 95 3.84 -14.96 -19.34
C MET A 95 3.20 -13.58 -19.36
N THR A 96 2.44 -13.26 -18.32
CA THR A 96 1.76 -11.97 -18.16
C THR A 96 2.18 -11.33 -16.84
N LEU A 97 2.17 -10.00 -16.81
CA LEU A 97 2.39 -9.20 -15.60
C LEU A 97 1.04 -8.70 -15.11
N ASN A 98 0.66 -9.11 -13.91
CA ASN A 98 -0.63 -8.72 -13.34
C ASN A 98 -0.50 -8.23 -11.89
N GLY A 99 -0.86 -6.96 -11.69
CA GLY A 99 -0.95 -6.33 -10.38
C GLY A 99 0.41 -6.09 -9.73
N ILE A 100 0.36 -5.78 -8.43
CA ILE A 100 1.54 -5.35 -7.65
C ILE A 100 2.26 -6.51 -6.92
N GLY A 101 1.70 -7.72 -6.98
CA GLY A 101 2.18 -8.88 -6.24
C GLY A 101 1.83 -8.83 -4.76
N ILE A 102 2.39 -9.77 -3.99
CA ILE A 102 2.15 -9.87 -2.54
C ILE A 102 3.32 -9.24 -1.81
N VAL A 103 3.14 -8.01 -1.34
CA VAL A 103 4.18 -7.19 -0.67
C VAL A 103 4.88 -7.95 0.47
N LEU A 104 4.15 -8.75 1.25
CA LEU A 104 4.74 -9.58 2.30
C LEU A 104 5.75 -10.57 1.73
N ASN A 105 5.37 -11.31 0.68
CA ASN A 105 6.23 -12.31 0.06
C ASN A 105 7.42 -11.67 -0.66
N ILE A 106 7.21 -10.51 -1.31
CA ILE A 106 8.28 -9.69 -1.89
C ILE A 106 9.29 -9.31 -0.81
N THR A 107 8.81 -8.83 0.34
CA THR A 107 9.64 -8.42 1.48
C THR A 107 10.45 -9.60 2.05
N ILE A 108 9.82 -10.76 2.23
CA ILE A 108 10.49 -11.98 2.69
C ILE A 108 11.56 -12.43 1.68
N THR A 109 11.21 -12.46 0.39
CA THR A 109 12.13 -12.87 -0.69
C THR A 109 13.33 -11.92 -0.76
N ALA A 110 13.11 -10.60 -0.68
CA ALA A 110 14.18 -9.61 -0.64
C ALA A 110 15.07 -9.80 0.60
N ALA A 111 14.49 -10.02 1.78
CA ALA A 111 15.24 -10.28 3.02
C ALA A 111 16.12 -11.52 2.91
N LEU A 112 15.56 -12.63 2.42
CA LEU A 112 16.30 -13.87 2.19
C LEU A 112 17.44 -13.66 1.18
N THR A 113 17.19 -12.88 0.13
CA THR A 113 18.22 -12.59 -0.88
C THR A 113 19.35 -11.74 -0.32
N VAL A 114 19.05 -10.72 0.50
CA VAL A 114 20.07 -9.93 1.19
C VAL A 114 20.92 -10.81 2.11
N LEU A 115 20.29 -11.68 2.91
CA LEU A 115 21.01 -12.61 3.78
C LEU A 115 21.90 -13.55 2.95
N PHE A 116 21.37 -14.08 1.85
CA PHE A 116 22.10 -14.95 0.94
C PHE A 116 23.34 -14.25 0.34
N VAL A 117 23.18 -13.02 -0.16
CA VAL A 117 24.28 -12.20 -0.69
C VAL A 117 25.34 -11.94 0.40
N GLN A 118 24.94 -11.57 1.61
CA GLN A 118 25.86 -11.32 2.72
C GLN A 118 26.62 -12.57 3.16
N LEU A 119 25.98 -13.75 3.11
CA LEU A 119 26.61 -15.04 3.43
C LEU A 119 27.65 -15.46 2.38
N LEU A 120 27.41 -15.14 1.10
CA LEU A 120 28.39 -15.33 0.04
C LEU A 120 29.55 -14.36 0.16
N GLY A 121 29.29 -13.10 0.52
CA GLY A 121 30.30 -12.05 0.61
C GLY A 121 31.14 -11.97 -0.68
N ASN A 122 32.46 -11.88 -0.54
CA ASN A 122 33.38 -11.76 -1.69
C ASN A 122 33.85 -13.12 -2.25
N LYS A 123 33.20 -14.24 -1.89
CA LYS A 123 33.66 -15.58 -2.28
C LYS A 123 33.61 -15.82 -3.80
N LEU A 124 32.70 -15.15 -4.51
CA LEU A 124 32.51 -15.34 -5.95
C LEU A 124 33.55 -14.60 -6.81
N LYS A 125 34.26 -13.59 -6.26
CA LYS A 125 35.27 -12.80 -6.97
C LYS A 125 34.76 -12.36 -8.37
N ALA A 126 35.52 -12.59 -9.44
CA ALA A 126 35.14 -12.23 -10.80
C ALA A 126 33.88 -12.95 -11.31
N TYR A 127 33.54 -14.13 -10.77
CA TYR A 127 32.34 -14.87 -11.16
C TYR A 127 31.05 -14.26 -10.60
N GLU A 128 31.15 -13.24 -9.72
CA GLU A 128 29.98 -12.57 -9.14
C GLU A 128 29.02 -12.05 -10.22
N ILE A 129 29.55 -11.57 -11.34
CA ILE A 129 28.77 -11.08 -12.49
C ILE A 129 27.81 -12.15 -13.04
N LEU A 130 28.26 -13.41 -13.08
CA LEU A 130 27.51 -14.53 -13.68
C LEU A 130 26.68 -15.29 -12.62
N LEU A 131 27.29 -15.53 -11.47
CA LEU A 131 26.74 -16.44 -10.46
C LEU A 131 25.79 -15.72 -9.50
N MET A 132 25.99 -14.44 -9.18
CA MET A 132 25.15 -13.75 -8.19
C MET A 132 23.67 -13.64 -8.62
N PRO A 133 23.36 -13.20 -9.87
CA PRO A 133 21.98 -13.14 -10.34
C PRO A 133 21.34 -14.53 -10.41
N THR A 134 22.09 -15.50 -10.95
CA THR A 134 21.64 -16.88 -11.14
C THR A 134 21.31 -17.55 -9.81
N LEU A 135 22.21 -17.48 -8.83
CA LEU A 135 22.02 -18.09 -7.53
C LEU A 135 20.93 -17.39 -6.71
N SER A 136 20.79 -16.07 -6.86
CA SER A 136 19.74 -15.29 -6.19
C SER A 136 18.34 -15.67 -6.70
N ILE A 137 18.19 -15.98 -7.99
CA ILE A 137 16.92 -16.52 -8.52
C ILE A 137 16.70 -17.97 -8.05
N LEU A 138 17.72 -18.84 -8.20
CA LEU A 138 17.57 -20.27 -7.94
C LEU A 138 17.34 -20.61 -6.46
N ILE A 139 17.92 -19.84 -5.54
CA ILE A 139 17.86 -20.14 -4.11
C ILE A 139 16.80 -19.26 -3.43
N PRO A 140 17.05 -17.98 -3.08
CA PRO A 140 16.05 -17.20 -2.34
C PRO A 140 14.83 -16.84 -3.21
N GLY A 141 15.00 -16.60 -4.52
CA GLY A 141 13.88 -16.37 -5.44
C GLY A 141 12.93 -17.57 -5.53
N MET A 142 13.46 -18.79 -5.66
CA MET A 142 12.67 -20.01 -5.67
C MET A 142 11.98 -20.27 -4.33
N VAL A 143 12.67 -20.04 -3.21
CA VAL A 143 12.03 -20.10 -1.88
C VAL A 143 10.85 -19.12 -1.81
N GLY A 144 11.03 -17.89 -2.30
CA GLY A 144 9.95 -16.92 -2.41
C GLY A 144 8.78 -17.42 -3.26
N TYR A 145 9.05 -18.01 -4.42
CA TYR A 145 8.03 -18.60 -5.28
C TYR A 145 7.25 -19.72 -4.58
N LEU A 146 7.93 -20.62 -3.86
CA LEU A 146 7.31 -21.72 -3.11
C LEU A 146 6.49 -21.22 -1.90
N LEU A 147 6.85 -20.08 -1.31
CA LEU A 147 6.10 -19.45 -0.22
C LEU A 147 4.82 -18.74 -0.71
N LEU A 148 4.73 -18.41 -2.00
CA LEU A 148 3.65 -17.59 -2.55
C LEU A 148 2.24 -18.15 -2.29
N PRO A 149 1.94 -19.45 -2.45
CA PRO A 149 0.61 -20.01 -2.17
C PRO A 149 0.22 -19.84 -0.69
N PHE A 150 1.17 -20.01 0.23
CA PHE A 150 0.92 -19.82 1.66
C PHE A 150 0.60 -18.35 1.98
N MET A 151 1.32 -17.42 1.37
CA MET A 151 1.06 -15.98 1.55
C MET A 151 -0.29 -15.55 0.96
N ARG A 152 -0.74 -16.17 -0.15
CA ARG A 152 -2.10 -15.99 -0.67
C ARG A 152 -3.14 -16.47 0.33
N GLN A 153 -2.94 -17.65 0.92
CA GLN A 153 -3.85 -18.19 1.93
C GLN A 153 -3.94 -17.29 3.17
N SER A 154 -2.80 -16.78 3.67
CA SER A 154 -2.80 -15.84 4.80
C SER A 154 -3.60 -14.56 4.51
N THR A 155 -3.50 -14.04 3.27
CA THR A 155 -4.31 -12.90 2.83
C THR A 155 -5.80 -13.24 2.82
N GLY A 156 -6.15 -14.46 2.40
CA GLY A 156 -7.52 -14.97 2.44
C GLY A 156 -8.09 -15.14 3.85
N LEU A 157 -7.28 -15.49 4.85
CA LEU A 157 -7.71 -15.57 6.26
C LEU A 157 -8.08 -14.19 6.83
N ILE A 158 -7.31 -13.16 6.49
CA ILE A 158 -7.67 -11.79 6.88
C ILE A 158 -8.95 -11.36 6.17
N GLY A 159 -9.05 -11.72 4.89
CA GLY A 159 -10.27 -11.53 4.12
C GLY A 159 -11.49 -12.17 4.77
N SER A 160 -11.40 -13.42 5.24
CA SER A 160 -12.53 -14.11 5.85
C SER A 160 -13.01 -13.40 7.11
N ILE A 161 -12.11 -12.86 7.94
CA ILE A 161 -12.48 -12.03 9.11
C ILE A 161 -13.31 -10.81 8.65
N VAL A 162 -12.84 -10.10 7.63
CA VAL A 162 -13.57 -8.95 7.06
C VAL A 162 -14.93 -9.38 6.52
N SER A 163 -15.00 -10.52 5.82
CA SER A 163 -16.24 -11.06 5.27
C SER A 163 -17.28 -11.33 6.37
N HIS A 164 -16.90 -11.92 7.51
CA HIS A 164 -17.83 -12.13 8.64
C HIS A 164 -18.36 -10.80 9.21
N ILE A 165 -17.56 -9.74 9.21
CA ILE A 165 -17.96 -8.41 9.68
C ILE A 165 -18.98 -7.77 8.73
N THR A 166 -18.99 -8.13 7.44
CA THR A 166 -19.96 -7.59 6.48
C THR A 166 -21.41 -7.99 6.77
N ALA A 167 -21.64 -9.02 7.60
CA ALA A 167 -22.97 -9.43 8.04
C ALA A 167 -23.58 -8.53 9.14
N LEU A 168 -22.78 -7.63 9.73
CA LEU A 168 -23.26 -6.69 10.74
C LEU A 168 -24.07 -5.55 10.10
N GLN A 169 -24.83 -4.83 10.92
CA GLN A 169 -25.53 -3.63 10.46
C GLN A 169 -24.55 -2.58 9.90
N PRO A 170 -24.95 -1.75 8.90
CA PRO A 170 -24.03 -0.94 8.10
C PRO A 170 -23.08 0.00 8.85
N ILE A 171 -23.55 0.66 9.92
CA ILE A 171 -22.76 1.61 10.73
C ILE A 171 -21.68 0.86 11.52
N LEU A 172 -22.04 -0.23 12.20
CA LEU A 172 -21.07 -1.02 12.98
C LEU A 172 -20.10 -1.76 12.06
N MET A 173 -20.60 -2.38 10.99
CA MET A 173 -19.81 -2.99 9.93
C MET A 173 -18.79 -1.98 9.39
N GLY A 174 -19.25 -0.81 8.96
CA GLY A 174 -18.40 0.21 8.35
C GLY A 174 -17.30 0.67 9.29
N SER A 175 -17.62 0.96 10.56
CA SER A 175 -16.64 1.36 11.57
C SER A 175 -15.52 0.31 11.75
N LEU A 176 -15.89 -0.96 11.93
CA LEU A 176 -14.93 -2.06 12.12
C LEU A 176 -14.07 -2.29 10.88
N ILE A 177 -14.67 -2.33 9.68
CA ILE A 177 -13.94 -2.53 8.43
C ILE A 177 -12.96 -1.37 8.17
N ALA A 178 -13.39 -0.12 8.38
CA ALA A 178 -12.53 1.04 8.22
C ALA A 178 -11.32 0.99 9.18
N MET A 179 -11.54 0.62 10.44
CA MET A 179 -10.46 0.44 11.41
C MET A 179 -9.48 -0.67 11.00
N ILE A 180 -9.98 -1.80 10.51
CA ILE A 180 -9.15 -2.90 10.02
C ILE A 180 -8.27 -2.44 8.86
N PHE A 181 -8.84 -1.78 7.85
CA PHE A 181 -8.10 -1.30 6.68
C PHE A 181 -7.12 -0.16 7.00
N CYS A 182 -7.43 0.67 8.01
CA CYS A 182 -6.52 1.67 8.56
C CYS A 182 -5.24 1.04 9.15
N ILE A 183 -5.32 -0.16 9.73
CA ILE A 183 -4.14 -0.87 10.25
C ILE A 183 -3.44 -1.66 9.15
N ILE A 184 -4.20 -2.41 8.34
CA ILE A 184 -3.63 -3.28 7.31
C ILE A 184 -2.81 -2.49 6.28
N ILE A 185 -3.21 -1.25 5.94
CA ILE A 185 -2.42 -0.43 5.01
C ILE A 185 -0.99 -0.17 5.50
N LEU A 186 -0.78 -0.10 6.83
CA LEU A 186 0.51 0.12 7.47
C LEU A 186 1.29 -1.18 7.74
N LEU A 187 0.69 -2.33 7.46
CA LEU A 187 1.35 -3.64 7.51
C LEU A 187 1.93 -4.00 6.14
N PRO A 188 2.87 -4.97 6.06
CA PRO A 188 3.37 -5.51 4.79
C PRO A 188 2.33 -6.35 4.02
N ILE A 189 1.05 -6.00 4.11
CA ILE A 189 -0.09 -6.72 3.51
C ILE A 189 -0.72 -5.84 2.42
N SER A 190 -1.12 -6.45 1.31
CA SER A 190 -1.80 -5.73 0.22
C SER A 190 -3.28 -5.51 0.57
N THR A 191 -3.68 -4.27 0.84
CA THR A 191 -5.09 -3.92 1.11
C THR A 191 -6.00 -4.21 -0.08
N VAL A 192 -5.56 -3.85 -1.29
CA VAL A 192 -6.24 -4.18 -2.55
C VAL A 192 -6.33 -5.69 -2.72
N GLY A 193 -5.26 -6.42 -2.38
CA GLY A 193 -5.25 -7.89 -2.41
C GLY A 193 -6.28 -8.52 -1.46
N VAL A 194 -6.33 -8.06 -0.21
CA VAL A 194 -7.33 -8.51 0.78
C VAL A 194 -8.75 -8.25 0.27
N ALA A 195 -9.03 -7.03 -0.21
CA ALA A 195 -10.34 -6.67 -0.74
C ALA A 195 -10.74 -7.49 -1.98
N THR A 196 -9.78 -7.75 -2.88
CA THR A 196 -10.00 -8.53 -4.11
C THR A 196 -10.31 -9.99 -3.81
N VAL A 197 -9.59 -10.62 -2.87
CA VAL A 197 -9.78 -12.05 -2.55
C VAL A 197 -11.19 -12.34 -2.02
N ILE A 198 -11.80 -11.40 -1.31
CA ILE A 198 -13.17 -11.54 -0.79
C ILE A 198 -14.22 -10.82 -1.62
N MET A 199 -13.84 -10.25 -2.76
CA MET A 199 -14.72 -9.43 -3.60
C MET A 199 -15.47 -8.35 -2.81
N LEU A 200 -14.76 -7.69 -1.89
CA LEU A 200 -15.33 -6.67 -1.01
C LEU A 200 -15.93 -5.54 -1.84
N SER A 201 -17.23 -5.32 -1.73
CA SER A 201 -17.98 -4.36 -2.55
C SER A 201 -19.05 -3.63 -1.72
N GLY A 202 -19.70 -2.65 -2.34
CA GLY A 202 -20.75 -1.86 -1.69
C GLY A 202 -20.22 -1.06 -0.50
N ILE A 203 -21.01 -0.95 0.56
CA ILE A 203 -20.67 -0.17 1.76
C ILE A 203 -19.37 -0.66 2.42
N GLY A 204 -19.14 -1.98 2.46
CA GLY A 204 -17.92 -2.53 3.05
C GLY A 204 -16.65 -2.03 2.36
N ALA A 205 -16.68 -1.95 1.02
CA ALA A 205 -15.57 -1.40 0.25
C ALA A 205 -15.40 0.12 0.44
N GLY A 206 -16.50 0.87 0.51
CA GLY A 206 -16.47 2.30 0.80
C GLY A 206 -15.92 2.60 2.21
N ALA A 207 -16.29 1.79 3.20
CA ALA A 207 -15.78 1.90 4.56
C ALA A 207 -14.27 1.56 4.64
N ALA A 208 -13.84 0.46 4.00
CA ALA A 208 -12.43 0.08 3.90
C ALA A 208 -11.58 1.22 3.31
N ASN A 209 -12.07 1.81 2.23
CA ASN A 209 -11.47 2.95 1.56
C ASN A 209 -11.34 4.16 2.50
N LEU A 210 -12.42 4.56 3.21
CA LEU A 210 -12.36 5.65 4.19
C LEU A 210 -11.44 5.37 5.38
N GLY A 211 -11.24 4.10 5.75
CA GLY A 211 -10.21 3.69 6.71
C GLY A 211 -8.79 4.05 6.24
N ILE A 212 -8.49 3.84 4.96
CA ILE A 212 -7.22 4.24 4.35
C ILE A 212 -7.11 5.76 4.24
N VAL A 213 -8.22 6.45 3.95
CA VAL A 213 -8.28 7.93 3.96
C VAL A 213 -7.90 8.49 5.33
N ALA A 214 -8.44 7.92 6.41
CA ALA A 214 -8.11 8.30 7.78
C ALA A 214 -6.60 8.15 8.05
N ALA A 215 -6.01 7.03 7.64
CA ALA A 215 -4.57 6.78 7.76
C ALA A 215 -3.75 7.79 6.95
N GLY A 216 -4.07 7.97 5.66
CA GLY A 216 -3.31 8.85 4.76
C GLY A 216 -3.32 10.31 5.21
N ILE A 217 -4.51 10.87 5.49
CA ILE A 217 -4.63 12.26 5.95
C ILE A 217 -3.95 12.45 7.31
N GLY A 218 -4.21 11.55 8.25
CA GLY A 218 -3.63 11.67 9.58
C GLY A 218 -2.10 11.62 9.54
N LEU A 219 -1.54 10.69 8.76
CA LEU A 219 -0.10 10.55 8.63
C LEU A 219 0.52 11.72 7.86
N ALA A 220 -0.17 12.30 6.86
CA ALA A 220 0.29 13.53 6.22
C ALA A 220 0.38 14.70 7.22
N ILE A 221 -0.67 14.90 8.03
CA ILE A 221 -0.72 15.98 9.03
C ILE A 221 0.39 15.80 10.08
N SER A 222 0.59 14.58 10.57
CA SER A 222 1.61 14.31 11.59
C SER A 222 3.05 14.36 11.03
N SER A 223 3.23 13.95 9.78
CA SER A 223 4.51 13.92 9.07
C SER A 223 5.04 15.31 8.72
N TYR A 224 4.15 16.30 8.50
CA TYR A 224 4.51 17.66 8.05
C TYR A 224 5.54 18.39 8.94
N LYS A 225 5.58 18.09 10.24
CA LYS A 225 6.55 18.72 11.16
C LYS A 225 7.94 18.10 11.14
N ALA A 226 8.06 16.85 10.67
CA ALA A 226 9.29 16.08 10.70
C ALA A 226 9.86 15.79 9.30
N ASN A 227 9.12 16.13 8.25
CA ASN A 227 9.46 15.84 6.85
C ASN A 227 9.07 17.03 5.95
N THR A 228 9.54 17.00 4.70
CA THR A 228 9.13 18.00 3.70
C THR A 228 7.64 17.91 3.37
N LEU A 229 7.07 18.98 2.82
CA LEU A 229 5.67 18.98 2.35
C LEU A 229 5.43 17.87 1.32
N GLY A 230 6.35 17.66 0.37
CA GLY A 230 6.23 16.60 -0.64
C GLY A 230 6.14 15.21 0.00
N THR A 231 7.00 14.94 0.99
CA THR A 231 6.96 13.70 1.78
C THR A 231 5.65 13.55 2.56
N ALA A 232 5.15 14.63 3.16
CA ALA A 232 3.87 14.62 3.87
C ALA A 232 2.72 14.28 2.90
N LEU A 233 2.67 14.92 1.73
CA LEU A 233 1.65 14.68 0.70
C LEU A 233 1.72 13.27 0.10
N ALA A 234 2.90 12.64 0.07
CA ALA A 234 3.06 11.26 -0.41
C ALA A 234 2.23 10.23 0.38
N HIS A 235 1.84 10.52 1.63
CA HIS A 235 0.94 9.66 2.42
C HIS A 235 -0.48 9.62 1.85
N VAL A 236 -0.94 10.74 1.27
CA VAL A 236 -2.29 10.89 0.72
C VAL A 236 -2.29 10.56 -0.77
N LEU A 237 -1.38 11.17 -1.53
CA LEU A 237 -1.31 11.05 -2.98
C LEU A 237 -0.67 9.73 -3.44
N GLY A 238 0.28 9.20 -2.67
CA GLY A 238 0.93 7.93 -2.94
C GLY A 238 0.31 6.80 -2.14
N SER A 239 0.87 6.51 -0.96
CA SER A 239 0.34 5.48 -0.07
C SER A 239 0.70 5.76 1.39
N PRO A 240 -0.21 5.53 2.36
CA PRO A 240 0.13 5.59 3.78
C PRO A 240 1.18 4.56 4.19
N LYS A 241 1.35 3.51 3.38
CA LYS A 241 2.28 2.38 3.58
C LYS A 241 3.74 2.82 3.71
N ILE A 242 4.09 4.06 3.32
CA ILE A 242 5.41 4.63 3.53
C ILE A 242 5.80 4.76 5.01
N GLN A 243 4.81 4.78 5.91
CA GLN A 243 5.02 4.78 7.36
C GLN A 243 5.10 3.37 7.96
N MET A 244 5.13 2.30 7.13
CA MET A 244 5.13 0.91 7.60
C MET A 244 6.27 0.64 8.61
N LYS A 245 7.48 1.14 8.31
CA LYS A 245 8.63 1.02 9.23
C LYS A 245 8.31 1.64 10.59
N ASN A 246 7.84 2.89 10.60
CA ASN A 246 7.57 3.63 11.83
C ASN A 246 6.41 3.00 12.61
N PHE A 247 5.38 2.53 11.92
CA PHE A 247 4.25 1.85 12.54
C PHE A 247 4.65 0.52 13.20
N LEU A 248 5.43 -0.32 12.52
CA LEU A 248 5.91 -1.58 13.09
C LEU A 248 6.85 -1.35 14.28
N MET A 249 7.59 -0.24 14.29
CA MET A 249 8.46 0.13 15.42
C MET A 249 7.68 0.76 16.58
N LYS A 250 6.59 1.48 16.30
CA LYS A 250 5.75 2.13 17.29
C LYS A 250 4.28 2.17 16.83
N PRO A 251 3.48 1.12 17.09
CA PRO A 251 2.10 1.03 16.60
C PRO A 251 1.18 2.17 17.06
N GLN A 252 1.51 2.80 18.19
CA GLN A 252 0.72 3.93 18.74
C GLN A 252 0.64 5.14 17.80
N ILE A 253 1.50 5.24 16.78
CA ILE A 253 1.41 6.33 15.80
C ILE A 253 0.10 6.30 15.01
N ALA A 254 -0.54 5.14 14.86
CA ALA A 254 -1.78 4.99 14.11
C ALA A 254 -3.05 5.18 14.97
N THR A 255 -2.93 5.26 16.30
CA THR A 255 -4.10 5.32 17.20
C THR A 255 -5.05 6.48 16.92
N PRO A 256 -4.58 7.73 16.65
CA PRO A 256 -5.47 8.82 16.26
C PRO A 256 -6.23 8.50 14.96
N MET A 257 -5.53 7.93 13.98
CA MET A 257 -6.10 7.58 12.67
C MET A 257 -7.10 6.44 12.79
N LEU A 258 -6.88 5.50 13.71
CA LEU A 258 -7.79 4.39 13.98
C LEU A 258 -9.15 4.90 14.49
N ILE A 259 -9.13 5.88 15.40
CA ILE A 259 -10.36 6.51 15.90
C ILE A 259 -11.06 7.26 14.76
N THR A 260 -10.33 8.04 13.98
CA THR A 260 -10.86 8.71 12.78
C THR A 260 -11.48 7.68 11.81
N ALA A 261 -10.81 6.56 11.57
CA ALA A 261 -11.29 5.49 10.69
C ALA A 261 -12.61 4.91 11.18
N GLY A 262 -12.76 4.65 12.48
CA GLY A 262 -14.02 4.16 13.04
C GLY A 262 -15.19 5.13 12.81
N VAL A 263 -14.95 6.43 12.97
CA VAL A 263 -15.98 7.47 12.72
C VAL A 263 -16.33 7.54 11.23
N LEU A 264 -15.32 7.59 10.35
CA LEU A 264 -15.58 7.63 8.90
C LEU A 264 -16.25 6.35 8.38
N GLY A 265 -15.89 5.20 8.93
CA GLY A 265 -16.53 3.93 8.62
C GLY A 265 -18.00 3.90 9.05
N ALA A 266 -18.32 4.42 10.23
CA ALA A 266 -19.70 4.59 10.67
C ALA A 266 -20.50 5.50 9.72
N LEU A 267 -19.87 6.60 9.26
CA LEU A 267 -20.46 7.50 8.26
C LEU A 267 -20.65 6.82 6.89
N ALA A 268 -19.74 5.91 6.48
CA ALA A 268 -19.91 5.13 5.26
C ALA A 268 -21.20 4.30 5.31
N GLY A 269 -21.44 3.64 6.45
CA GLY A 269 -22.66 2.88 6.69
C GLY A 269 -23.93 3.74 6.71
N MET A 270 -23.85 4.93 7.32
CA MET A 270 -24.98 5.84 7.43
C MET A 270 -25.34 6.54 6.11
N LEU A 271 -24.33 6.92 5.32
CA LEU A 271 -24.49 7.70 4.09
C LEU A 271 -24.48 6.83 2.82
N ASN A 272 -24.45 5.50 2.97
CA ASN A 272 -24.37 4.53 1.88
C ASN A 272 -23.19 4.81 0.92
N ILE A 273 -22.00 5.02 1.48
CA ILE A 273 -20.78 5.24 0.68
C ILE A 273 -20.30 3.90 0.16
N GLN A 274 -20.43 3.71 -1.15
CA GLN A 274 -20.09 2.46 -1.82
C GLN A 274 -18.68 2.48 -2.41
N GLY A 275 -18.15 1.28 -2.67
CA GLY A 275 -16.90 1.07 -3.36
C GLY A 275 -16.81 -0.28 -4.07
N THR A 276 -15.67 -0.49 -4.70
CA THR A 276 -15.30 -1.74 -5.37
C THR A 276 -14.14 -2.42 -4.64
N PRO A 277 -13.84 -3.70 -4.95
CA PRO A 277 -12.65 -4.36 -4.41
C PRO A 277 -11.36 -3.60 -4.72
N TYR A 278 -11.31 -2.94 -5.89
CA TYR A 278 -10.21 -2.07 -6.26
C TYR A 278 -10.14 -0.85 -5.34
N SER A 279 -11.21 -0.04 -5.25
CA SER A 279 -11.17 1.22 -4.49
C SER A 279 -10.99 1.05 -2.97
N ALA A 280 -11.41 -0.09 -2.41
CA ALA A 280 -11.25 -0.45 -1.00
C ALA A 280 -9.80 -0.35 -0.51
N GLY A 281 -8.82 -0.55 -1.40
CA GLY A 281 -7.41 -0.59 -1.05
C GLY A 281 -6.59 0.69 -1.32
N PHE A 282 -7.19 1.74 -1.89
CA PHE A 282 -6.43 2.93 -2.35
C PHE A 282 -6.65 4.20 -1.51
N GLY A 283 -7.78 4.35 -0.80
CA GLY A 283 -8.02 5.60 -0.06
C GLY A 283 -8.14 6.81 -0.98
N LEU A 284 -7.45 7.90 -0.62
CA LEU A 284 -7.32 9.11 -1.44
C LEU A 284 -6.23 9.02 -2.52
N SER A 285 -5.48 7.93 -2.56
CA SER A 285 -4.43 7.74 -3.56
C SER A 285 -5.03 7.88 -4.95
N GLY A 286 -4.50 8.84 -5.71
CA GLY A 286 -5.01 9.14 -7.05
C GLY A 286 -6.47 9.53 -7.17
N LEU A 287 -7.11 9.94 -6.07
CA LEU A 287 -8.55 10.17 -6.01
C LEU A 287 -9.39 8.92 -6.38
N VAL A 288 -8.80 7.72 -6.35
CA VAL A 288 -9.48 6.44 -6.66
C VAL A 288 -10.72 6.28 -5.77
N GLY A 289 -10.57 6.53 -4.47
CA GLY A 289 -11.67 6.42 -3.53
C GLY A 289 -12.85 7.34 -3.83
N PRO A 290 -12.68 8.68 -3.83
CA PRO A 290 -13.78 9.62 -4.06
C PRO A 290 -14.39 9.47 -5.45
N LEU A 291 -13.59 9.25 -6.50
CA LEU A 291 -14.11 9.09 -7.87
C LEU A 291 -14.89 7.78 -8.04
N ASN A 292 -14.43 6.68 -7.42
CA ASN A 292 -15.18 5.43 -7.44
C ASN A 292 -16.53 5.55 -6.71
N TYR A 293 -16.57 6.28 -5.58
CA TYR A 293 -17.84 6.62 -4.92
C TYR A 293 -18.77 7.38 -5.87
N MET A 294 -18.30 8.43 -6.55
CA MET A 294 -19.13 9.22 -7.47
C MET A 294 -19.69 8.39 -8.63
N ASN A 295 -18.94 7.39 -9.11
CA ASN A 295 -19.38 6.50 -10.17
C ASN A 295 -20.44 5.48 -9.72
N LEU A 296 -20.48 5.14 -8.43
CA LEU A 296 -21.41 4.17 -7.85
C LEU A 296 -22.62 4.84 -7.17
N ALA A 297 -22.50 6.11 -6.81
CA ALA A 297 -23.55 6.83 -6.11
C ALA A 297 -24.78 7.01 -7.02
N GLU A 298 -25.95 6.69 -6.47
CA GLU A 298 -27.22 6.89 -7.17
C GLU A 298 -27.39 8.37 -7.57
N GLY A 299 -27.82 8.61 -8.81
CA GLY A 299 -27.93 9.95 -9.37
C GLY A 299 -26.58 10.61 -9.72
N GLY A 300 -25.46 9.88 -9.64
CA GLY A 300 -24.15 10.28 -10.15
C GLY A 300 -23.66 11.64 -9.63
N TRP A 301 -23.17 12.48 -10.55
CA TRP A 301 -22.64 13.81 -10.26
C TRP A 301 -23.75 14.82 -9.96
N ASN A 302 -24.20 14.84 -8.71
CA ASN A 302 -25.13 15.85 -8.20
C ASN A 302 -24.57 16.55 -6.95
N GLY A 303 -25.14 17.71 -6.59
CA GLY A 303 -24.67 18.52 -5.48
C GLY A 303 -24.63 17.80 -4.13
N ARG A 304 -25.58 16.88 -3.88
CA ARG A 304 -25.61 16.07 -2.65
C ARG A 304 -24.44 15.09 -2.60
N ASN A 305 -24.20 14.33 -3.67
CA ASN A 305 -23.12 13.35 -3.73
C ASN A 305 -21.75 14.04 -3.68
N ILE A 306 -21.60 15.19 -4.34
CA ILE A 306 -20.37 16.00 -4.24
C ILE A 306 -20.14 16.47 -2.80
N ALA A 307 -21.19 16.93 -2.10
CA ALA A 307 -21.07 17.34 -0.70
C ALA A 307 -20.71 16.16 0.22
N VAL A 308 -21.31 14.98 0.02
CA VAL A 308 -20.95 13.75 0.77
C VAL A 308 -19.51 13.34 0.50
N MET A 309 -19.09 13.36 -0.77
CA MET A 309 -17.72 13.04 -1.17
C MET A 309 -16.72 13.98 -0.50
N LEU A 310 -16.88 15.30 -0.66
CA LEU A 310 -15.96 16.29 -0.10
C LEU A 310 -15.94 16.23 1.44
N SER A 311 -17.10 16.06 2.08
CA SER A 311 -17.18 15.98 3.53
C SER A 311 -16.46 14.74 4.07
N THR A 312 -16.72 13.56 3.52
CA THR A 312 -16.22 12.28 4.07
C THR A 312 -14.80 11.92 3.64
N PHE A 313 -14.38 12.32 2.43
CA PHE A 313 -13.03 12.06 1.93
C PHE A 313 -12.02 13.16 2.28
N LEU A 314 -12.46 14.39 2.56
CA LEU A 314 -11.54 15.52 2.79
C LEU A 314 -11.80 16.24 4.13
N VAL A 315 -12.99 16.81 4.34
CA VAL A 315 -13.23 17.75 5.45
C VAL A 315 -13.20 17.04 6.81
N ILE A 316 -14.05 16.04 7.01
CA ILE A 316 -14.17 15.29 8.26
C ILE A 316 -12.85 14.59 8.63
N PRO A 317 -12.17 13.83 7.74
CA PRO A 317 -10.89 13.21 8.09
C PRO A 317 -9.82 14.22 8.49
N VAL A 318 -9.75 15.39 7.85
CA VAL A 318 -8.79 16.45 8.23
C VAL A 318 -9.12 16.96 9.63
N LEU A 319 -10.37 17.36 9.88
CA LEU A 319 -10.78 17.92 11.18
C LEU A 319 -10.58 16.93 12.33
N LEU A 320 -11.03 15.68 12.15
CA LEU A 320 -10.89 14.62 13.17
C LEU A 320 -9.42 14.32 13.45
N ASN A 321 -8.61 14.11 12.41
CA ASN A 321 -7.18 13.84 12.61
C ASN A 321 -6.45 15.03 13.24
N MET A 322 -6.74 16.27 12.85
CA MET A 322 -6.14 17.45 13.49
C MET A 322 -6.46 17.50 15.00
N GLY A 323 -7.72 17.31 15.36
CA GLY A 323 -8.16 17.31 16.77
C GLY A 323 -7.54 16.17 17.57
N LEU A 324 -7.60 14.94 17.05
CA LEU A 324 -7.06 13.76 17.72
C LEU A 324 -5.53 13.81 17.82
N LEU A 325 -4.82 14.21 16.76
CA LEU A 325 -3.37 14.39 16.81
C LEU A 325 -2.97 15.46 17.83
N TYR A 326 -3.73 16.54 17.94
CA TYR A 326 -3.49 17.55 18.97
C TYR A 326 -3.60 16.96 20.38
N ILE A 327 -4.67 16.19 20.67
CA ILE A 327 -4.86 15.53 21.97
C ILE A 327 -3.72 14.54 22.25
N PHE A 328 -3.43 13.64 21.31
CA PHE A 328 -2.44 12.58 21.49
C PHE A 328 -1.00 13.11 21.59
N THR A 329 -0.69 14.22 20.91
CA THR A 329 0.64 14.85 20.94
C THR A 329 0.82 15.77 22.16
N ARG A 330 -0.15 16.65 22.43
CA ARG A 330 0.00 17.72 23.45
C ARG A 330 -0.51 17.33 24.83
N LYS A 331 -1.64 16.63 24.91
CA LYS A 331 -2.28 16.26 26.19
C LYS A 331 -1.76 14.93 26.70
N LEU A 332 -1.81 13.90 25.86
CA LEU A 332 -1.43 12.53 26.26
C LEU A 332 0.07 12.25 26.11
N LYS A 333 0.79 13.01 25.27
CA LYS A 333 2.24 12.87 25.01
C LYS A 333 2.67 11.46 24.57
N ILE A 334 1.76 10.70 23.96
CA ILE A 334 2.01 9.31 23.50
C ILE A 334 2.82 9.32 22.19
N ILE A 335 2.56 10.30 21.33
CA ILE A 335 3.17 10.46 20.01
C ILE A 335 3.96 11.78 19.93
N LYS A 336 5.05 11.77 19.16
CA LYS A 336 5.93 12.90 18.91
C LYS A 336 6.13 13.05 17.40
N ALA A 337 6.42 14.25 16.93
CA ALA A 337 6.65 14.51 15.49
C ALA A 337 7.76 13.62 14.91
N ILE A 338 8.84 13.38 15.68
CA ILE A 338 9.95 12.53 15.27
C ILE A 338 9.54 11.07 14.99
N ASP A 339 8.44 10.59 15.60
CA ASP A 339 7.93 9.24 15.35
C ASP A 339 7.42 9.04 13.91
N TYR A 340 7.19 10.14 13.18
CA TYR A 340 6.72 10.14 11.79
C TYR A 340 7.82 10.52 10.80
N LYS A 341 9.07 10.69 11.25
CA LYS A 341 10.20 11.02 10.38
C LYS A 341 10.48 9.85 9.43
N LEU A 342 10.57 10.15 8.14
CA LEU A 342 10.95 9.21 7.10
C LEU A 342 12.38 9.51 6.68
N ASP A 343 13.14 8.45 6.43
CA ASP A 343 14.56 8.55 6.07
C ASP A 343 14.73 7.95 4.68
N PHE A 344 14.82 8.82 3.67
CA PHE A 344 14.95 8.44 2.26
C PHE A 344 16.40 8.46 1.76
N GLU A 345 17.34 8.82 2.63
CA GLU A 345 18.78 8.90 2.37
C GLU A 345 19.54 7.63 2.80
#